data_AF-A0A0C2IPJ7-F1
#
_entry.id   AF-A0A0C2IPJ7-F1
#
_cell.length_a   1.000
_cell.length_b   1.000
_cell.length_c   1.000
_cell.angle_alpha   90.00
_cell.angle_beta   90.00
_cell.angle_gamma   90.00
#
_symmetry.space_group_name_H-M   'P 1'
#
loop_
_entity.id
_entity.type
_entity.pdbx_description
1 polymer ?
#
loop_
_entity_poly.entity_id
_entity_poly.type
_entity_poly.pdbx_seq_one_letter_code
_entity_poly.pdbx_strand_id
1 'polypeptide(L)'
;MSLFSKGHRVLFGLYMLLCTASAAYSNFTTTCEDPVLHTSRLGHLSLLSASCVTTTGAFNSTKSTNSTNNTDSTATPLFHNSTLDLNLCLGIDASTAVLTWSIYGKFSLYCSSCHVVGRTSLGCSCATLSGVKANSTIDLDSGISNSNGTLSCLGGIGMDN
;
A
#
# COMPACT_ATOMS: atom_id res chain seq x y z
N MET A 1 -3.86 -3.51 66.07
CA MET A 1 -2.71 -2.80 65.45
C MET A 1 -2.17 -3.73 64.35
N SER A 2 -1.94 -3.31 63.10
CA SER A 2 -0.88 -2.40 62.61
C SER A 2 0.52 -2.82 63.11
N LEU A 3 1.62 -2.93 62.35
CA LEU A 3 1.99 -2.90 60.92
C LEU A 3 3.30 -3.74 60.81
N PHE A 4 3.94 -4.11 59.68
CA PHE A 4 3.82 -3.82 58.24
C PHE A 4 4.43 -5.05 57.48
N SER A 5 3.98 -5.40 56.27
CA SER A 5 4.66 -6.41 55.42
C SER A 5 5.62 -5.76 54.43
N LYS A 6 6.84 -6.30 54.29
CA LYS A 6 7.93 -5.73 53.49
C LYS A 6 7.92 -6.35 52.08
N GLY A 7 7.33 -5.63 51.12
CA GLY A 7 7.06 -6.17 49.79
C GLY A 7 8.31 -6.55 49.00
N HIS A 8 8.20 -7.60 48.19
CA HIS A 8 8.99 -7.82 46.98
C HIS A 8 8.01 -7.94 45.82
N ARG A 9 8.12 -7.02 44.85
CA ARG A 9 7.23 -6.98 43.69
C ARG A 9 7.59 -8.11 42.74
N VAL A 10 6.61 -8.94 42.41
CA VAL A 10 6.72 -9.95 41.37
C VAL A 10 6.88 -9.24 40.03
N LEU A 11 8.08 -9.23 39.48
CA LEU A 11 8.32 -8.74 38.13
C LEU A 11 8.04 -9.89 37.16
N PHE A 12 6.75 -10.09 36.82
CA PHE A 12 6.37 -10.94 35.70
C PHE A 12 6.99 -10.35 34.43
N GLY A 13 8.03 -11.03 33.92
CA GLY A 13 8.67 -10.70 32.65
C GLY A 13 7.73 -11.00 31.50
N LEU A 14 6.78 -10.10 31.25
CA LEU A 14 5.94 -10.12 30.06
C LEU A 14 6.82 -9.72 28.87
N TYR A 15 7.59 -10.69 28.37
CA TYR A 15 8.38 -10.58 27.14
C TYR A 15 7.40 -10.58 25.97
N MET A 16 6.71 -9.45 25.77
CA MET A 16 5.91 -9.18 24.59
C MET A 16 6.86 -9.29 23.40
N LEU A 17 6.77 -10.42 22.70
CA LEU A 17 7.41 -10.62 21.41
C LEU A 17 6.75 -9.64 20.45
N LEU A 18 7.31 -8.43 20.37
CA LEU A 18 7.05 -7.49 19.30
C LEU A 18 7.63 -8.10 18.03
N CYS A 19 6.88 -9.02 17.42
CA CYS A 19 6.94 -9.24 15.99
C CYS A 19 6.48 -7.94 15.34
N THR A 20 7.41 -6.97 15.24
CA THR A 20 7.34 -5.94 14.23
C THR A 20 7.52 -6.64 12.89
N ALA A 21 6.43 -7.20 12.37
CA ALA A 21 6.32 -7.55 10.98
C ALA A 21 6.57 -6.26 10.21
N SER A 22 7.82 -6.08 9.76
CA SER A 22 8.17 -5.02 8.83
C SER A 22 7.51 -5.39 7.51
N ALA A 23 6.24 -5.02 7.36
CA ALA A 23 5.52 -5.13 6.11
C ALA A 23 6.42 -4.54 5.04
N ALA A 24 6.76 -5.33 4.02
CA ALA A 24 7.62 -4.89 2.94
C ALA A 24 6.81 -3.93 2.08
N TYR A 25 6.76 -2.65 2.50
CA TYR A 25 6.05 -1.61 1.80
C TYR A 25 6.59 -1.49 0.38
N SER A 26 5.67 -1.56 -0.56
CA SER A 26 5.93 -1.51 -1.98
C SER A 26 6.32 -0.10 -2.46
N ASN A 27 5.73 0.92 -1.83
CA ASN A 27 6.05 2.33 -1.99
C ASN A 27 6.04 2.82 -3.46
N PHE A 28 5.04 2.44 -4.28
CA PHE A 28 4.98 2.91 -5.66
C PHE A 28 5.04 4.43 -5.80
N THR A 29 4.54 5.22 -4.83
CA THR A 29 4.59 6.69 -4.91
C THR A 29 6.00 7.30 -4.83
N THR A 30 7.03 6.49 -4.51
CA THR A 30 8.45 6.87 -4.61
C THR A 30 8.97 6.86 -6.05
N THR A 31 8.30 6.15 -6.96
CA THR A 31 8.68 6.03 -8.37
C THR A 31 7.50 6.27 -9.32
N CYS A 32 6.38 6.75 -8.81
CA CYS A 32 5.19 7.12 -9.57
C CYS A 32 4.59 8.44 -9.07
N GLU A 33 4.15 9.25 -10.03
CA GLU A 33 3.59 10.59 -9.83
C GLU A 33 2.10 10.61 -10.25
N ASP A 34 1.37 11.59 -9.73
CA ASP A 34 -0.06 11.84 -10.00
C ASP A 34 -0.98 10.60 -9.99
N PRO A 35 -1.09 9.87 -8.85
CA PRO A 35 -2.06 8.78 -8.71
C PRO A 35 -3.49 9.32 -8.76
N VAL A 36 -4.26 8.92 -9.79
CA VAL A 36 -5.66 9.31 -10.01
C VAL A 36 -6.53 8.07 -10.10
N LEU A 37 -7.70 8.11 -9.47
CA LEU A 37 -8.66 7.00 -9.47
C LEU A 37 -9.83 7.29 -10.42
N HIS A 38 -10.12 6.36 -11.31
CA HIS A 38 -11.11 6.48 -12.38
C HIS A 38 -12.19 5.40 -12.31
N THR A 39 -13.34 5.69 -12.94
CA THR A 39 -14.41 4.71 -13.13
C THR A 39 -14.05 3.72 -14.23
N SER A 40 -14.20 2.44 -13.92
CA SER A 40 -14.14 1.35 -14.89
C SER A 40 -15.36 1.38 -15.84
N ARG A 41 -15.30 0.58 -16.91
CA ARG A 41 -16.43 0.42 -17.86
C ARG A 41 -17.72 -0.11 -17.21
N LEU A 42 -17.62 -0.68 -16.00
CA LEU A 42 -18.75 -1.16 -15.21
C LEU A 42 -19.33 -0.07 -14.28
N GLY A 43 -18.84 1.18 -14.36
CA GLY A 43 -19.29 2.31 -13.53
C GLY A 43 -18.66 2.37 -12.13
N HIS A 44 -17.90 1.35 -11.74
CA HIS A 44 -17.24 1.30 -10.43
C HIS A 44 -15.91 2.06 -10.43
N LEU A 45 -15.65 2.83 -9.37
CA LEU A 45 -14.39 3.57 -9.18
C LEU A 45 -13.27 2.60 -8.73
N SER A 46 -12.60 1.95 -9.68
CA SER A 46 -11.62 0.88 -9.41
C SER A 46 -10.30 0.98 -10.19
N LEU A 47 -10.18 1.90 -11.16
CA LEU A 47 -8.98 2.00 -11.99
C LEU A 47 -8.01 3.05 -11.40
N LEU A 48 -6.87 2.62 -10.88
CA LEU A 48 -5.79 3.53 -10.46
C LEU A 48 -4.85 3.77 -11.64
N SER A 49 -4.72 5.03 -12.07
CA SER A 49 -3.72 5.47 -13.05
C SER A 49 -2.60 6.24 -12.35
N ALA A 50 -1.36 6.08 -12.78
CA ALA A 50 -0.24 6.93 -12.36
C ALA A 50 0.85 7.00 -13.47
N SER A 51 1.71 8.01 -13.38
CA SER A 51 2.88 8.20 -14.24
C SER A 51 4.11 7.60 -13.56
N CYS A 52 4.62 6.46 -14.02
CA CYS A 52 5.63 5.67 -13.31
C CYS A 52 6.99 5.61 -14.03
N VAL A 53 8.08 5.72 -13.28
CA VAL A 53 9.45 5.67 -13.81
C VAL A 53 9.77 4.28 -14.39
N THR A 54 10.33 4.23 -15.60
CA THR A 54 10.87 3.02 -16.23
C THR A 54 12.34 2.81 -15.87
N THR A 55 12.79 1.56 -15.79
CA THR A 55 14.20 1.22 -15.47
C THR A 55 15.19 1.63 -16.55
N THR A 56 14.70 2.03 -17.73
CA THR A 56 15.49 2.67 -18.78
C THR A 56 15.94 4.11 -18.44
N GLY A 57 15.55 4.67 -17.28
CA GLY A 57 15.82 6.06 -16.90
C GLY A 57 16.65 6.32 -15.64
N ALA A 58 17.08 5.31 -14.86
CA ALA A 58 17.86 5.56 -13.63
C ALA A 58 18.69 4.35 -13.15
N PHE A 59 20.01 4.55 -12.99
CA PHE A 59 20.80 4.33 -11.76
C PHE A 59 22.32 4.36 -12.06
N ASN A 60 22.89 5.56 -12.15
CA ASN A 60 24.34 5.78 -11.97
C ASN A 60 24.60 6.70 -10.76
N SER A 61 23.91 6.42 -9.65
CA SER A 61 24.25 6.95 -8.32
C SER A 61 25.22 6.04 -7.58
N THR A 62 26.30 5.63 -8.25
CA THR A 62 27.51 5.20 -7.55
C THR A 62 28.28 6.46 -7.14
N LYS A 63 28.23 6.78 -5.85
CA LYS A 63 29.15 7.74 -5.22
C LYS A 63 30.57 7.16 -5.23
N SER A 64 31.21 7.18 -6.41
CA SER A 64 32.62 6.85 -6.58
C SER A 64 33.39 8.15 -6.76
N THR A 65 34.03 8.60 -5.68
CA THR A 65 35.01 9.67 -5.74
C THR A 65 36.11 9.33 -6.75
N ASN A 66 36.49 10.33 -7.55
CA ASN A 66 37.64 10.36 -8.45
C ASN A 66 37.46 9.73 -9.86
N SER A 67 36.99 10.53 -10.83
CA SER A 67 37.74 10.77 -12.08
C SER A 67 37.19 11.98 -12.84
N THR A 68 38.08 12.76 -13.46
CA THR A 68 37.75 13.88 -14.34
C THR A 68 37.30 13.42 -15.73
N ASN A 69 36.10 13.79 -16.16
CA ASN A 69 35.84 14.38 -17.48
C ASN A 69 34.42 14.94 -17.58
N ASN A 70 34.27 16.02 -18.36
CA ASN A 70 33.11 16.91 -18.31
C ASN A 70 32.12 16.62 -19.46
N THR A 71 31.12 15.80 -19.19
CA THR A 71 29.90 15.65 -20.03
C THR A 71 28.70 15.47 -19.12
N ASP A 72 27.94 16.55 -18.93
CA ASP A 72 26.74 16.57 -18.09
C ASP A 72 25.56 15.87 -18.78
N SER A 73 25.59 14.54 -18.79
CA SER A 73 24.45 13.71 -19.19
C SER A 73 23.51 13.50 -18.00
N THR A 74 22.76 14.55 -17.67
CA THR A 74 21.56 14.44 -16.82
C THR A 74 20.55 13.50 -17.48
N ALA A 75 20.61 12.22 -17.14
CA ALA A 75 19.65 11.23 -17.61
C ALA A 75 18.26 11.59 -17.06
N THR A 76 17.40 12.14 -17.91
CA THR A 76 16.02 12.45 -17.55
C THR A 76 15.27 11.14 -17.29
N PRO A 77 14.62 10.96 -16.12
CA PRO A 77 13.81 9.78 -15.86
C PRO A 77 12.70 9.69 -16.90
N LEU A 78 12.59 8.53 -17.56
CA LEU A 78 11.51 8.26 -18.49
C LEU A 78 10.30 7.76 -17.69
N PHE A 79 9.14 8.38 -17.92
CA PHE A 79 7.88 8.00 -17.29
C PHE A 79 6.98 7.27 -18.29
N HIS A 80 6.25 6.28 -17.79
CA HIS A 80 5.21 5.54 -18.49
C HIS A 80 3.89 5.65 -17.72
N ASN A 81 2.81 6.01 -18.42
CA ASN A 81 1.48 6.07 -17.80
C ASN A 81 0.92 4.66 -17.73
N SER A 82 0.65 4.19 -16.51
CA SER A 82 0.12 2.85 -16.26
C SER A 82 -1.20 2.92 -15.51
N THR A 83 -2.11 1.99 -15.83
CA THR A 83 -3.41 1.86 -15.17
C THR A 83 -3.60 0.44 -14.66
N LEU A 84 -4.02 0.33 -13.40
CA LEU A 84 -4.19 -0.90 -12.65
C LEU A 84 -5.65 -0.99 -12.14
N ASP A 85 -6.34 -2.08 -12.42
CA ASP A 85 -7.67 -2.33 -11.84
C ASP A 85 -7.52 -2.90 -10.42
N LEU A 86 -7.89 -2.10 -9.43
CA LEU A 86 -7.82 -2.46 -8.01
C LEU A 86 -8.74 -3.63 -7.65
N ASN A 87 -9.72 -3.99 -8.49
CA ASN A 87 -10.48 -5.23 -8.30
C ASN A 87 -9.64 -6.51 -8.43
N LEU A 88 -8.45 -6.42 -9.04
CA LEU A 88 -7.48 -7.51 -9.10
C LEU A 88 -6.68 -7.66 -7.79
N CYS A 89 -6.78 -6.69 -6.88
CA CYS A 89 -5.83 -6.49 -5.78
C CYS A 89 -6.48 -6.29 -4.41
N LEU A 90 -7.70 -5.77 -4.38
CA LEU A 90 -8.45 -5.46 -3.17
C LEU A 90 -9.73 -6.29 -3.11
N GLY A 91 -10.02 -6.78 -1.92
CA GLY A 91 -11.32 -7.32 -1.51
C GLY A 91 -11.78 -6.66 -0.21
N ILE A 92 -12.70 -7.32 0.49
CA ILE A 92 -13.07 -6.96 1.86
C ILE A 92 -12.98 -8.18 2.77
N ASP A 93 -12.72 -7.95 4.05
CA ASP A 93 -13.12 -8.88 5.10
C ASP A 93 -14.66 -8.89 5.19
N ALA A 94 -15.25 -10.06 4.96
CA ALA A 94 -16.70 -10.22 4.86
C ALA A 94 -17.46 -9.98 6.18
N SER A 95 -16.76 -10.01 7.32
CA SER A 95 -17.34 -9.90 8.67
C SER A 95 -17.29 -8.48 9.23
N THR A 96 -16.27 -7.71 8.84
CA THR A 96 -15.98 -6.35 9.35
C THR A 96 -16.12 -5.24 8.30
N ALA A 97 -16.27 -5.60 7.01
CA ALA A 97 -16.28 -4.68 5.87
C ALA A 97 -15.00 -3.83 5.72
N VAL A 98 -13.88 -4.33 6.24
CA VAL A 98 -12.56 -3.70 6.10
C VAL A 98 -11.94 -4.07 4.74
N LEU A 99 -11.41 -3.08 4.02
CA LEU A 99 -10.62 -3.29 2.80
C LEU A 99 -9.37 -4.13 3.12
N THR A 100 -9.12 -5.14 2.30
CA THR A 100 -7.94 -6.01 2.46
C THR A 100 -7.30 -6.29 1.10
N TRP A 101 -6.00 -6.57 1.09
CA TRP A 101 -5.32 -7.08 -0.09
C TRP A 101 -5.81 -8.49 -0.39
N SER A 102 -6.29 -8.71 -1.61
CA SER A 102 -6.87 -9.97 -2.05
C SER A 102 -6.77 -10.08 -3.56
N ILE A 103 -6.09 -11.12 -4.04
CA ILE A 103 -5.91 -11.35 -5.47
C ILE A 103 -7.27 -11.68 -6.09
N TYR A 104 -7.71 -10.88 -7.07
CA TYR A 104 -9.06 -10.92 -7.63
C TYR A 104 -10.20 -10.67 -6.60
N GLY A 105 -9.92 -9.91 -5.54
CA GLY A 105 -10.86 -9.68 -4.42
C GLY A 105 -12.13 -8.90 -4.76
N LYS A 106 -12.19 -8.19 -5.90
CA LYS A 106 -13.38 -7.50 -6.43
C LYS A 106 -14.08 -6.57 -5.41
N PHE A 107 -13.30 -5.81 -4.63
CA PHE A 107 -13.83 -4.90 -3.59
C PHE A 107 -14.96 -3.99 -4.10
N SER A 108 -14.98 -3.60 -5.38
CA SER A 108 -16.00 -2.68 -5.92
C SER A 108 -17.41 -3.27 -5.99
N LEU A 109 -17.58 -4.58 -5.75
CA LEU A 109 -18.89 -5.22 -5.57
C LEU A 109 -19.49 -4.93 -4.18
N TYR A 110 -18.65 -4.62 -3.19
CA TYR A 110 -19.02 -4.43 -1.79
C TYR A 110 -18.80 -2.99 -1.31
N CYS A 111 -18.01 -2.20 -2.04
CA CYS A 111 -17.59 -0.85 -1.70
C CYS A 111 -18.12 0.21 -2.68
N SER A 112 -18.40 1.38 -2.13
CA SER A 112 -19.01 2.55 -2.79
C SER A 112 -18.39 3.85 -2.25
N SER A 113 -18.63 4.97 -2.92
CA SER A 113 -18.14 6.30 -2.51
C SER A 113 -16.62 6.37 -2.28
N CYS A 114 -15.87 5.58 -3.06
CA CYS A 114 -14.42 5.52 -2.96
C CYS A 114 -13.76 6.84 -3.38
N HIS A 115 -12.61 7.15 -2.80
CA HIS A 115 -11.79 8.32 -3.12
C HIS A 115 -10.36 8.12 -2.60
N VAL A 116 -9.38 8.77 -3.22
CA VAL A 116 -8.01 8.81 -2.72
C VAL A 116 -7.88 9.98 -1.74
N VAL A 117 -7.31 9.71 -0.57
CA VAL A 117 -6.99 10.67 0.49
C VAL A 117 -5.47 10.84 0.51
N GLY A 118 -4.99 12.05 0.22
CA GLY A 118 -3.56 12.29 0.02
C GLY A 118 -3.05 11.67 -1.28
N ARG A 119 -1.92 10.94 -1.24
CA ARG A 119 -1.33 10.24 -2.40
C ARG A 119 -1.50 8.72 -2.37
N THR A 120 -1.71 8.12 -1.20
CA THR A 120 -1.61 6.67 -1.01
C THR A 120 -2.86 6.03 -0.42
N SER A 121 -3.65 6.74 0.39
CA SER A 121 -4.78 6.11 1.11
C SER A 121 -6.03 6.04 0.23
N LEU A 122 -6.54 4.85 -0.06
CA LEU A 122 -7.86 4.65 -0.65
C LEU A 122 -8.90 4.56 0.47
N GLY A 123 -9.82 5.51 0.55
CA GLY A 123 -10.99 5.47 1.44
C GLY A 123 -12.26 5.08 0.68
N CYS A 124 -13.06 4.16 1.23
CA CYS A 124 -14.34 3.72 0.69
C CYS A 124 -15.40 3.52 1.80
N SER A 125 -16.68 3.52 1.42
CA SER A 125 -17.77 2.99 2.25
C SER A 125 -18.15 1.59 1.76
N CYS A 126 -17.84 0.57 2.56
CA CYS A 126 -17.99 -0.84 2.23
C CYS A 126 -19.09 -1.50 3.07
N ALA A 127 -19.62 -2.64 2.62
CA ALA A 127 -20.65 -3.39 3.32
C ALA A 127 -20.26 -4.87 3.54
N THR A 128 -20.59 -5.42 4.71
CA THR A 128 -20.49 -6.87 4.96
C THR A 128 -21.48 -7.63 4.08
N LEU A 129 -21.34 -8.95 4.00
CA LEU A 129 -22.32 -9.80 3.30
C LEU A 129 -23.73 -9.72 3.92
N SER A 130 -23.82 -9.32 5.20
CA SER A 130 -25.08 -9.05 5.91
C SER A 130 -25.61 -7.62 5.69
N GLY A 131 -24.95 -6.81 4.86
CA GLY A 131 -25.35 -5.44 4.53
C GLY A 131 -24.94 -4.36 5.53
N VAL A 132 -24.17 -4.70 6.57
CA VAL A 132 -23.68 -3.72 7.57
C VAL A 132 -22.61 -2.85 6.92
N LYS A 133 -22.84 -1.54 6.86
CA LYS A 133 -21.90 -0.58 6.26
C LYS A 133 -20.86 -0.08 7.25
N ALA A 134 -19.62 0.00 6.80
CA ALA A 134 -18.51 0.65 7.49
C ALA A 134 -17.69 1.49 6.51
N ASN A 135 -17.03 2.53 7.01
CA ASN A 135 -16.00 3.22 6.23
C ASN A 135 -14.67 2.51 6.47
N SER A 136 -13.92 2.26 5.40
CA SER A 136 -12.62 1.60 5.46
C SER A 136 -11.61 2.35 4.61
N THR A 137 -10.35 2.33 5.05
CA THR A 137 -9.21 2.94 4.39
C THR A 137 -8.08 1.92 4.28
N ILE A 138 -7.41 1.87 3.13
CA ILE A 138 -6.21 1.05 2.93
C ILE A 138 -5.10 1.89 2.29
N ASP A 139 -3.86 1.67 2.72
CA ASP A 139 -2.68 2.35 2.19
C ASP A 139 -2.17 1.64 0.94
N LEU A 140 -2.37 2.23 -0.24
CA LEU A 140 -2.01 1.64 -1.53
C LEU A 140 -0.49 1.41 -1.68
N ASP A 141 0.34 2.21 -1.00
CA ASP A 141 1.80 2.02 -0.98
C ASP A 141 2.23 0.73 -0.27
N SER A 142 1.35 0.13 0.56
CA SER A 142 1.67 -1.16 1.17
C SER A 142 1.62 -2.32 0.15
N GLY A 143 0.87 -2.19 -0.97
CA GLY A 143 0.56 -3.33 -1.85
C GLY A 143 0.59 -3.09 -3.36
N ILE A 144 0.78 -1.87 -3.83
CA ILE A 144 0.99 -1.56 -5.26
C ILE A 144 2.45 -1.25 -5.49
N SER A 145 3.04 -1.88 -6.51
CA SER A 145 4.44 -1.73 -6.94
C SER A 145 4.52 -1.13 -8.33
N ASN A 146 5.62 -0.43 -8.59
CA ASN A 146 6.06 -0.09 -9.92
C ASN A 146 7.09 -1.12 -10.40
N SER A 147 6.79 -1.82 -11.49
CA SER A 147 7.72 -2.70 -12.19
C SER A 147 7.99 -2.12 -13.58
N ASN A 148 9.12 -1.43 -13.74
CA ASN A 148 9.55 -0.81 -15.00
C ASN A 148 8.45 0.06 -15.67
N GLY A 149 7.91 1.02 -14.92
CA GLY A 149 6.83 1.90 -15.37
C GLY A 149 5.44 1.28 -15.34
N THR A 150 5.29 0.00 -14.97
CA THR A 150 3.99 -0.70 -14.92
C THR A 150 3.53 -0.87 -13.48
N LEU A 151 2.33 -0.38 -13.16
CA LEU A 151 1.69 -0.64 -11.87
C LEU A 151 1.26 -2.12 -11.78
N SER A 152 1.64 -2.79 -10.69
CA SER A 152 1.23 -4.16 -10.40
C SER A 152 1.04 -4.36 -8.91
N CYS A 153 0.25 -5.36 -8.52
CA CYS A 153 -0.03 -5.62 -7.11
C CYS A 153 0.92 -6.66 -6.56
N LEU A 154 1.46 -6.40 -5.37
CA LEU A 154 2.13 -7.41 -4.57
C LEU A 154 1.08 -8.44 -4.15
N GLY A 155 1.06 -9.58 -4.85
CA GLY A 155 0.02 -10.59 -4.68
C GLY A 155 -0.03 -11.11 -3.25
N GLY A 156 -1.19 -10.95 -2.60
CA GLY A 156 -1.51 -11.70 -1.39
C GLY A 156 -0.73 -11.31 -0.12
N ILE A 157 -0.42 -10.03 0.10
CA ILE A 157 -0.06 -9.51 1.44
C ILE A 157 -1.29 -9.53 2.37
N GLY A 158 -1.69 -10.74 2.73
CA GLY A 158 -2.93 -11.05 3.42
C GLY A 158 -3.21 -12.55 3.33
N MET A 159 -2.32 -13.37 3.93
CA MET A 159 -2.57 -14.68 4.56
C MET A 159 -1.24 -15.35 4.96
N ASP A 160 -0.50 -14.76 5.90
CA ASP A 160 0.25 -15.52 6.90
C ASP A 160 -0.53 -15.50 8.23
N ASN A 161 -0.53 -16.64 8.92
CA ASN A 161 -1.55 -17.06 9.89
C ASN A 161 -1.02 -17.14 11.32
#